data_AF-A0A3Q4GRM6-F1
#
_entry.id   AF-A0A3Q4GRM6-F1
#
_cell.length_a   1.000
_cell.length_b   1.000
_cell.length_c   1.000
_cell.angle_alpha   90.00
_cell.angle_beta   90.00
_cell.angle_gamma   90.00
#
_symmetry.space_group_name_H-M   'P 1'
#
loop_
_entity.id
_entity.type
_entity.pdbx_description
1 polymer ?
#
loop_
_entity_poly.entity_id
_entity_poly.type
_entity_poly.pdbx_seq_one_letter_code
_entity_poly.pdbx_strand_id
1 'polypeptide(L)'
;MYISKYREVFLLINKQHKHQHRTMGPETVKAPSHREMCPQRPEGEKPEHTFRKKTKHIGMKKVIPQPACVDTGKRDKQLLEKSGFVPFYLQKNDYGIVPGYLRRRNAEKEKPKQDNDAWLTKQRETVKPLPEQEKQNILKGLKRRFNELNSEYQSLPFALFPSQYTKYNYKKFLEEKMSKLEKNIAIFEEHKYIYVSREDTSDQQQNNNSVQR
;
A
#
# COMPACT_ATOMS: atom_id res chain seq x y z
N MET A 1 -6.08 -25.16 -82.83
CA MET A 1 -7.25 -25.03 -81.93
C MET A 1 -6.74 -24.82 -80.51
N TYR A 2 -7.15 -23.74 -79.84
CA TYR A 2 -6.76 -23.45 -78.45
C TYR A 2 -7.75 -24.13 -77.49
N ILE A 3 -7.25 -24.89 -76.52
CA ILE A 3 -8.06 -25.54 -75.47
C ILE A 3 -7.84 -24.77 -74.17
N SER A 4 -8.89 -24.14 -73.64
CA SER A 4 -8.81 -23.34 -72.42
C SER A 4 -8.48 -24.20 -71.20
N LYS A 5 -7.61 -23.69 -70.33
CA LYS A 5 -7.30 -24.30 -69.01
C LYS A 5 -8.52 -24.40 -68.07
N TYR A 6 -9.62 -23.73 -68.42
CA TYR A 6 -10.88 -23.68 -67.68
C TYR A 6 -12.02 -24.44 -68.39
N ARG A 7 -11.75 -25.59 -69.01
CA ARG A 7 -12.86 -26.49 -69.38
C ARG A 7 -13.48 -27.00 -68.09
N GLU A 8 -14.65 -26.47 -67.74
CA GLU A 8 -15.46 -27.02 -66.66
C GLU A 8 -15.83 -28.46 -67.00
N VAL A 9 -15.20 -29.40 -66.30
CA VAL A 9 -15.62 -30.79 -66.29
C VAL A 9 -16.94 -30.80 -65.52
N PHE A 10 -18.06 -30.96 -66.23
CA PHE A 10 -19.33 -31.35 -65.61
C PHE A 10 -19.10 -32.68 -64.89
N LEU A 11 -18.77 -32.62 -63.60
CA LEU A 11 -18.77 -33.77 -62.73
C LEU A 11 -20.24 -34.18 -62.59
N LEU A 12 -20.67 -35.13 -63.42
CA LEU A 12 -21.88 -35.92 -63.16
C LEU A 12 -21.67 -36.63 -61.82
N ILE A 13 -22.13 -35.98 -60.75
CA ILE A 13 -22.29 -36.53 -59.40
C ILE A 13 -23.36 -37.62 -59.53
N ASN A 14 -22.99 -38.80 -60.04
CA ASN A 14 -23.75 -40.06 -60.01
C ASN A 14 -22.91 -41.22 -60.56
N LYS A 15 -21.64 -41.30 -60.14
CA LYS A 15 -20.70 -42.34 -60.61
C LYS A 15 -20.03 -43.14 -59.50
N GLN A 16 -20.60 -43.19 -58.29
CA GLN A 16 -19.98 -43.89 -57.16
C GLN A 16 -20.71 -45.14 -56.65
N HIS A 17 -21.89 -45.50 -57.18
CA HIS A 17 -22.52 -46.79 -56.83
C HIS A 17 -23.12 -47.53 -58.03
N LYS A 18 -22.26 -47.91 -58.99
CA LYS A 18 -22.63 -48.91 -60.01
C LYS A 18 -21.91 -50.22 -59.69
N HIS A 19 -22.59 -51.11 -58.97
CA HIS A 19 -22.18 -52.51 -58.84
C HIS A 19 -22.43 -53.20 -60.18
N GLN A 20 -21.43 -53.90 -60.73
CA GLN A 20 -21.42 -54.32 -62.15
C GLN A 20 -22.51 -55.36 -62.54
N HIS A 21 -23.15 -56.03 -61.57
CA HIS A 21 -24.17 -57.07 -61.81
C HIS A 21 -25.37 -56.98 -60.84
N ARG A 22 -25.94 -55.78 -60.66
CA ARG A 22 -27.01 -55.55 -59.66
C ARG A 22 -28.40 -56.02 -60.09
N THR A 23 -28.66 -56.21 -61.39
CA THR A 23 -30.04 -56.41 -61.89
C THR A 23 -30.23 -57.71 -62.66
N MET A 24 -29.20 -58.28 -63.29
CA MET A 24 -29.21 -59.63 -63.86
C MET A 24 -27.83 -60.28 -63.64
N GLY A 25 -27.80 -61.55 -63.27
CA GLY A 25 -26.56 -62.32 -63.07
C GLY A 25 -25.78 -62.53 -64.39
N PRO A 26 -24.57 -63.10 -64.34
CA PRO A 26 -23.78 -63.35 -65.54
C PRO A 26 -24.50 -64.33 -66.49
N GLU A 27 -24.49 -64.00 -67.78
CA GLU A 27 -25.21 -64.70 -68.86
C GLU A 27 -24.73 -66.16 -69.08
N THR A 28 -23.54 -66.51 -68.60
CA THR A 28 -23.01 -67.88 -68.64
C THR A 28 -22.61 -68.32 -67.24
N VAL A 29 -23.19 -69.42 -66.75
CA VAL A 29 -22.75 -70.08 -65.52
C VAL A 29 -21.44 -70.80 -65.82
N LYS A 30 -20.31 -70.19 -65.49
CA LYS A 30 -19.00 -70.84 -65.57
C LYS A 30 -18.86 -71.76 -64.37
N ALA A 31 -18.57 -73.05 -64.60
CA ALA A 31 -18.22 -73.97 -63.53
C ALA A 31 -16.98 -73.44 -62.79
N PRO A 32 -16.96 -73.46 -61.45
CA PRO A 32 -15.82 -72.95 -60.68
C PRO A 32 -14.52 -73.65 -61.10
N SER A 33 -13.48 -72.86 -61.35
CA SER A 33 -12.16 -73.41 -61.65
C SER A 33 -11.62 -74.15 -60.42
N HIS A 34 -10.84 -75.22 -60.59
CA HIS A 34 -10.22 -75.93 -59.44
C HIS A 34 -9.46 -74.97 -58.50
N ARG A 35 -8.86 -73.90 -59.04
CA ARG A 35 -8.16 -72.87 -58.26
C ARG A 35 -9.07 -72.07 -57.33
N GLU A 36 -10.36 -71.94 -57.67
CA GLU A 36 -11.39 -71.30 -56.85
C GLU A 36 -11.90 -72.23 -55.74
N MET A 37 -11.78 -73.55 -55.93
CA MET A 37 -12.14 -74.57 -54.94
C MET A 37 -11.04 -74.82 -53.90
N CYS A 38 -9.81 -74.38 -54.14
CA CYS A 38 -8.74 -74.45 -53.14
C CYS A 38 -8.95 -73.35 -52.09
N PRO A 39 -8.77 -73.63 -50.79
CA PRO A 39 -8.82 -72.59 -49.76
C PRO A 39 -7.76 -71.54 -50.05
N GLN A 40 -8.21 -70.38 -50.52
CA GLN A 40 -7.36 -69.22 -50.69
C GLN A 40 -7.07 -68.68 -49.30
N ARG A 41 -5.78 -68.45 -49.00
CA ARG A 41 -5.39 -67.71 -47.80
C ARG A 41 -6.20 -66.41 -47.82
N PRO A 42 -6.93 -66.04 -46.74
CA PRO A 42 -7.62 -64.76 -46.70
C PRO A 42 -6.60 -63.69 -47.07
N GLU A 43 -6.97 -62.74 -47.94
CA GLU A 43 -6.12 -61.60 -48.26
C GLU A 43 -5.90 -60.80 -46.98
N GLY A 44 -4.89 -61.22 -46.22
CA GLY A 44 -4.47 -60.62 -44.99
C GLY A 44 -4.02 -59.20 -45.29
N GLU A 45 -4.48 -58.28 -44.46
CA GLU A 45 -3.98 -56.91 -44.41
C GLU A 45 -2.45 -56.95 -44.44
N LYS A 46 -1.88 -56.21 -45.40
CA LYS A 46 -0.43 -56.13 -45.57
C LYS A 46 0.20 -55.68 -44.25
N PRO A 47 1.33 -56.26 -43.83
CA PRO A 47 2.00 -55.82 -42.61
C PRO A 47 2.36 -54.34 -42.73
N GLU A 48 2.01 -53.55 -41.72
CA GLU A 48 2.34 -52.13 -41.59
C GLU A 48 3.85 -51.95 -41.37
N HIS A 49 4.67 -52.25 -42.38
CA HIS A 49 6.11 -52.02 -42.30
C HIS A 49 6.59 -51.11 -43.43
N THR A 50 5.87 -50.02 -43.66
CA THR A 50 6.51 -48.74 -43.99
C THR A 50 5.82 -47.66 -43.17
N PHE A 51 6.51 -47.11 -42.19
CA PHE A 51 6.08 -45.93 -41.45
C PHE A 51 6.13 -44.72 -42.38
N ARG A 52 5.27 -44.68 -43.41
CA ARG A 52 4.94 -43.42 -44.08
C ARG A 52 4.13 -42.62 -43.08
N LYS A 53 4.84 -41.81 -42.28
CA LYS A 53 4.22 -40.84 -41.38
C LYS A 53 3.18 -40.07 -42.21
N LYS A 54 1.90 -40.29 -41.91
CA LYS A 54 0.82 -39.49 -42.47
C LYS A 54 1.18 -38.03 -42.16
N THR A 55 1.38 -37.21 -43.18
CA THR A 55 1.59 -35.77 -43.01
C THR A 55 0.29 -35.19 -42.47
N LYS A 56 0.14 -35.19 -41.15
CA LYS A 56 -0.82 -34.30 -40.50
C LYS A 56 -0.39 -32.90 -40.92
N HIS A 57 -1.28 -32.13 -41.57
CA HIS A 57 -1.10 -30.70 -41.76
C HIS A 57 -1.19 -30.02 -40.38
N ILE A 58 -0.14 -30.22 -39.57
CA ILE A 58 0.10 -29.42 -38.38
C ILE A 58 0.58 -28.10 -38.94
N GLY A 59 -0.25 -27.05 -38.83
CA GLY A 59 0.14 -25.70 -39.22
C GLY A 59 1.53 -25.40 -38.70
N MET A 60 2.41 -24.92 -39.59
CA MET A 60 3.81 -24.66 -39.25
C MET A 60 3.83 -23.69 -38.06
N LYS A 61 4.25 -24.17 -36.88
CA LYS A 61 4.44 -23.29 -35.72
C LYS A 61 5.61 -22.36 -36.05
N LYS A 62 5.35 -21.05 -36.12
CA LYS A 62 6.39 -20.04 -36.30
C LYS A 62 7.30 -20.08 -35.07
N VAL A 63 8.50 -20.64 -35.20
CA VAL A 63 9.52 -20.62 -34.15
C VAL A 63 10.23 -19.28 -34.23
N ILE A 64 10.01 -18.42 -33.22
CA ILE A 64 10.76 -17.16 -33.09
C ILE A 64 12.10 -17.53 -32.42
N PRO A 65 13.26 -17.22 -33.03
CA PRO A 65 14.55 -17.50 -32.44
C PRO A 65 14.78 -16.63 -31.20
N GLN A 66 15.45 -17.18 -30.18
CA GLN A 66 15.85 -16.41 -29.01
C GLN A 66 16.84 -15.30 -29.44
N PRO A 67 16.68 -14.07 -28.92
CA PRO A 67 17.56 -12.96 -29.26
C PRO A 67 18.97 -13.25 -28.72
N ALA A 68 19.97 -13.21 -29.58
CA ALA A 68 21.37 -13.47 -29.23
C ALA A 68 22.29 -12.48 -29.95
N CYS A 69 23.36 -12.06 -29.28
CA CYS A 69 24.46 -11.32 -29.89
C CYS A 69 25.60 -12.27 -30.28
N VAL A 70 26.37 -11.87 -31.28
CA VAL A 70 27.53 -12.61 -31.79
C VAL A 70 28.64 -11.60 -32.02
N ASP A 71 29.67 -11.65 -31.19
CA ASP A 71 30.77 -10.68 -31.25
C ASP A 71 31.93 -11.16 -32.14
N THR A 72 32.10 -12.48 -32.27
CA THR A 72 33.21 -13.10 -33.02
C THR A 72 32.71 -13.75 -34.32
N GLY A 73 33.52 -13.74 -35.38
CA GLY A 73 33.21 -14.45 -36.63
C GLY A 73 33.12 -15.99 -36.50
N LYS A 74 33.63 -16.53 -35.39
CA LYS A 74 33.39 -17.90 -34.93
C LYS A 74 32.08 -17.87 -34.16
N ARG A 75 31.15 -18.77 -34.49
CA ARG A 75 29.71 -18.74 -34.18
C ARG A 75 29.32 -18.84 -32.69
N ASP A 76 30.12 -18.31 -31.77
CA ASP A 76 29.83 -18.23 -30.35
C ASP A 76 28.72 -17.22 -30.13
N LYS A 77 27.54 -17.72 -29.78
CA LYS A 77 26.33 -16.91 -29.56
C LYS A 77 26.16 -16.67 -28.07
N GLN A 78 26.09 -15.41 -27.68
CA GLN A 78 25.69 -15.01 -26.34
C GLN A 78 24.20 -14.69 -26.34
N LEU A 79 23.43 -15.42 -25.52
CA LEU A 79 22.00 -15.17 -25.37
C LEU A 79 21.79 -13.78 -24.77
N LEU A 80 20.95 -12.95 -25.39
CA LEU A 80 20.78 -11.56 -24.96
C LEU A 80 20.02 -11.47 -23.63
N GLU A 81 19.14 -12.43 -23.35
CA GLU A 81 18.48 -12.57 -22.06
C GLU A 81 19.51 -12.84 -20.94
N LYS A 82 19.49 -12.03 -19.88
CA LYS A 82 20.38 -12.14 -18.69
C LYS A 82 21.88 -11.90 -18.94
N SER A 83 22.30 -11.59 -20.16
CA SER A 83 23.70 -11.25 -20.49
C SER A 83 24.18 -9.90 -19.95
N GLY A 84 23.28 -9.05 -19.46
CA GLY A 84 23.59 -7.69 -19.02
C GLY A 84 23.70 -6.67 -20.16
N PHE A 85 23.67 -7.08 -21.43
CA PHE A 85 23.69 -6.18 -22.60
C PHE A 85 22.37 -5.46 -22.85
N VAL A 86 21.26 -5.98 -22.32
CA VAL A 86 19.93 -5.36 -22.42
C VAL A 86 19.38 -5.11 -21.01
N PRO A 87 18.80 -3.92 -20.76
CA PRO A 87 18.13 -3.63 -19.49
C PRO A 87 16.98 -4.59 -19.21
N PHE A 88 17.23 -5.64 -18.44
CA PHE A 88 16.27 -6.69 -18.13
C PHE A 88 15.21 -6.25 -17.11
N TYR A 89 15.60 -5.42 -16.14
CA TYR A 89 14.75 -5.06 -15.01
C TYR A 89 13.83 -3.85 -15.24
N LEU A 90 13.96 -3.16 -16.39
CA LEU A 90 13.07 -2.03 -16.74
C LEU A 90 11.64 -2.50 -17.06
N GLN A 91 11.50 -3.70 -17.63
CA GLN A 91 10.21 -4.29 -17.99
C GLN A 91 9.57 -5.09 -16.86
N LYS A 92 10.10 -4.99 -15.64
CA LYS A 92 9.51 -5.67 -14.48
C LYS A 92 8.14 -5.05 -14.18
N ASN A 93 7.12 -5.88 -13.96
CA ASN A 93 5.77 -5.42 -13.63
C ASN A 93 5.73 -4.51 -12.38
N ASP A 94 6.65 -4.74 -11.44
CA ASP A 94 6.75 -3.96 -10.19
C ASP A 94 7.69 -2.74 -10.31
N TYR A 95 8.17 -2.42 -11.51
CA TYR A 95 9.06 -1.29 -11.71
C TYR A 95 8.31 0.02 -11.38
N GLY A 96 8.90 0.84 -10.51
CA GLY A 96 8.27 2.07 -10.02
C GLY A 96 7.16 1.86 -8.96
N ILE A 97 6.77 0.63 -8.65
CA ILE A 97 5.77 0.35 -7.60
C ILE A 97 6.48 0.25 -6.25
N VAL A 98 6.01 1.03 -5.26
CA VAL A 98 6.49 0.94 -3.87
C VAL A 98 6.18 -0.46 -3.31
N PRO A 99 7.20 -1.24 -2.93
CA PRO A 99 7.00 -2.57 -2.35
C PRO A 99 6.10 -2.57 -1.12
N GLY A 100 5.29 -3.63 -0.95
CA GLY A 100 4.31 -3.71 0.14
C GLY A 100 4.91 -3.63 1.55
N TYR A 101 6.16 -4.05 1.74
CA TYR A 101 6.84 -3.92 3.04
C TYR A 101 7.13 -2.46 3.42
N LEU A 102 7.40 -1.57 2.46
CA LEU A 102 7.61 -0.15 2.73
C LEU A 102 6.32 0.53 3.16
N ARG A 103 5.19 0.16 2.54
CA ARG A 103 3.86 0.64 2.96
C ARG A 103 3.54 0.26 4.40
N ARG A 104 3.78 -1.01 4.76
CA ARG A 104 3.62 -1.49 6.15
C ARG A 104 4.49 -0.70 7.12
N ARG A 105 5.78 -0.53 6.80
CA ARG A 105 6.72 0.22 7.64
C ARG A 105 6.33 1.69 7.80
N ASN A 106 5.80 2.33 6.77
CA ASN A 106 5.34 3.72 6.86
C ASN A 106 4.07 3.81 7.71
N ALA A 107 3.10 2.91 7.50
CA ALA A 107 1.90 2.83 8.32
C ALA A 107 2.22 2.58 9.81
N GLU A 108 3.17 1.69 10.12
CA GLU A 108 3.65 1.46 11.49
C GLU A 108 4.30 2.70 12.12
N LYS A 109 4.97 3.55 11.32
CA LYS A 109 5.52 4.83 11.80
C LYS A 109 4.46 5.91 11.98
N GLU A 110 3.38 5.87 11.21
CA GLU A 110 2.29 6.85 11.25
C GLU A 110 1.30 6.58 12.38
N LYS A 111 1.01 5.30 12.68
CA LYS A 111 0.14 4.89 13.80
C LYS A 111 0.48 5.55 15.14
N PRO A 112 1.71 5.48 15.67
CA PRO A 112 2.02 6.08 16.97
C PRO A 112 1.90 7.60 16.96
N LYS A 113 2.15 8.24 15.81
CA LYS A 113 1.92 9.69 15.66
C LYS A 113 0.42 9.99 15.76
N GLN A 114 -0.39 9.26 15.00
CA GLN A 114 -1.84 9.41 15.00
C GLN A 114 -2.46 9.13 16.38
N ASP A 115 -2.01 8.08 17.07
CA ASP A 115 -2.48 7.74 18.42
C ASP A 115 -2.10 8.83 19.43
N ASN A 116 -0.90 9.40 19.33
CA ASN A 116 -0.46 10.50 20.18
C ASN A 116 -1.26 11.79 19.92
N ASP A 117 -1.45 12.14 18.65
CA ASP A 117 -2.23 13.31 18.24
C ASP A 117 -3.70 13.17 18.67
N ALA A 118 -4.27 11.97 18.53
CA ALA A 118 -5.63 11.66 18.99
C ALA A 118 -5.74 11.76 20.53
N TRP A 119 -4.72 11.31 21.27
CA TRP A 119 -4.69 11.46 22.72
C TRP A 119 -4.62 12.94 23.14
N LEU A 120 -3.75 13.74 22.52
CA LEU A 120 -3.64 15.17 22.77
C LEU A 120 -4.95 15.91 22.46
N THR A 121 -5.62 15.55 21.38
CA THR A 121 -6.91 16.15 20.99
C THR A 121 -7.99 15.87 22.04
N LYS A 122 -8.11 14.61 22.48
CA LYS A 122 -9.04 14.23 23.56
C LYS A 122 -8.77 14.99 24.87
N GLN A 123 -7.49 15.17 25.22
CA GLN A 123 -7.11 15.95 26.41
C GLN A 123 -7.53 17.42 26.28
N ARG A 124 -7.30 18.05 25.13
CA ARG A 124 -7.71 19.44 24.86
C ARG A 124 -9.22 19.63 24.87
N GLU A 125 -9.99 18.65 24.39
CA GLU A 125 -11.45 18.68 24.45
C GLU A 125 -11.98 18.57 25.89
N THR A 126 -11.29 17.79 26.72
CA THR A 126 -11.72 17.54 28.11
C THR A 126 -11.43 18.74 29.00
N VAL A 127 -10.26 19.36 28.85
CA VAL A 127 -9.81 20.46 29.72
C VAL A 127 -9.97 21.79 29.01
N LYS A 128 -10.96 22.58 29.45
CA LYS A 128 -11.18 23.93 28.90
C LYS A 128 -10.07 24.87 29.38
N PRO A 129 -9.44 25.65 28.49
CA PRO A 129 -8.48 26.66 28.90
C PRO A 129 -9.19 27.78 29.68
N LEU A 130 -8.46 28.43 30.58
CA LEU A 130 -8.95 29.58 31.33
C LEU A 130 -9.36 30.71 30.36
N PRO A 131 -10.53 31.34 30.53
CA PRO A 131 -10.92 32.50 29.73
C PRO A 131 -9.89 33.62 29.81
N GLU A 132 -9.61 34.26 28.67
CA GLU A 132 -8.59 35.32 28.59
C GLU A 132 -8.90 36.50 29.53
N GLN A 133 -10.17 36.85 29.68
CA GLN A 133 -10.59 37.92 30.61
C GLN A 133 -10.26 37.57 32.07
N GLU A 134 -10.51 36.33 32.48
CA GLU A 134 -10.18 35.86 33.83
C GLU A 134 -8.67 35.83 34.04
N LYS A 135 -7.93 35.35 33.04
CA LYS A 135 -6.46 35.35 33.04
C LYS A 135 -5.90 36.77 33.24
N GLN A 136 -6.40 37.75 32.49
CA GLN A 136 -5.96 39.15 32.60
C GLN A 136 -6.33 39.77 33.95
N ASN A 137 -7.52 39.46 34.48
CA ASN A 137 -7.93 39.91 35.81
C ASN A 137 -7.00 39.37 36.90
N ILE A 138 -6.65 38.08 36.82
CA ILE A 138 -5.70 37.44 37.75
C ILE A 138 -4.32 38.08 37.62
N LEU A 139 -3.81 38.25 36.40
CA LEU A 139 -2.49 38.86 36.14
C LEU A 139 -2.41 40.28 36.70
N LYS A 140 -3.46 41.09 36.48
CA LYS A 140 -3.57 42.44 37.06
C LYS A 140 -3.56 42.40 38.59
N GLY A 141 -4.26 41.43 39.20
CA GLY A 141 -4.26 41.20 40.64
C GLY A 141 -2.88 40.82 41.20
N LEU A 142 -2.16 39.93 40.52
CA LEU A 142 -0.80 39.53 40.88
C LEU A 142 0.17 40.71 40.83
N LYS A 143 0.14 41.50 39.76
CA LYS A 143 0.97 42.70 39.61
C LYS A 143 0.66 43.75 40.67
N ARG A 144 -0.62 43.94 41.01
CA ARG A 144 -1.03 44.84 42.10
C ARG A 144 -0.43 44.39 43.44
N ARG A 145 -0.60 43.11 43.82
CA ARG A 145 -0.03 42.57 45.07
C ARG A 145 1.50 42.65 45.09
N PHE A 146 2.14 42.44 43.95
CA PHE A 146 3.59 42.60 43.83
C PHE A 146 4.01 44.04 44.13
N ASN A 147 3.33 45.03 43.56
CA ASN A 147 3.61 46.44 43.83
C ASN A 147 3.38 46.80 45.31
N GLU A 148 2.32 46.28 45.93
CA GLU A 148 2.04 46.47 47.36
C GLU A 148 3.21 45.94 48.22
N LEU A 149 3.60 44.67 48.04
CA LEU A 149 4.73 44.07 48.77
C LEU A 149 6.07 44.76 48.47
N ASN A 150 6.29 45.17 47.23
CA ASN A 150 7.50 45.90 46.84
C ASN A 150 7.54 47.29 47.50
N SER A 151 6.40 47.98 47.65
CA SER A 151 6.34 49.24 48.39
C SER A 151 6.65 49.05 49.87
N GLU A 152 6.13 48.00 50.50
CA GLU A 152 6.48 47.63 51.88
C GLU A 152 7.98 47.33 52.01
N TYR A 153 8.54 46.55 51.08
CA TYR A 153 9.95 46.22 51.05
C TYR A 153 10.83 47.46 50.91
N GLN A 154 10.46 48.39 50.01
CA GLN A 154 11.18 49.64 49.79
C GLN A 154 11.08 50.61 50.98
N SER A 155 10.03 50.50 51.79
CA SER A 155 9.88 51.28 53.02
C SER A 155 10.79 50.80 54.16
N LEU A 156 11.47 49.66 54.00
CA LEU A 156 12.39 49.14 55.01
C LEU A 156 13.62 50.03 55.20
N PRO A 157 14.22 50.05 56.40
CA PRO A 157 15.47 50.76 56.64
C PRO A 157 16.59 50.28 55.70
N PHE A 158 17.40 51.22 55.21
CA PHE A 158 18.51 50.93 54.28
C PHE A 158 19.53 49.93 54.87
N ALA A 159 19.92 50.13 56.14
CA ALA A 159 20.85 49.26 56.85
C ALA A 159 20.09 48.25 57.74
N LEU A 160 20.02 47.01 57.29
CA LEU A 160 19.50 45.88 58.07
C LEU A 160 20.62 44.91 58.38
N PHE A 161 20.90 44.76 59.67
CA PHE A 161 21.93 43.85 60.17
C PHE A 161 21.30 42.53 60.64
N PRO A 162 21.99 41.38 60.53
CA PRO A 162 21.50 40.09 61.02
C PRO A 162 21.18 40.06 62.53
N SER A 163 21.80 40.94 63.32
CA SER A 163 21.49 41.11 64.74
C SER A 163 20.08 41.64 65.00
N GLN A 164 19.47 42.33 64.02
CA GLN A 164 18.09 42.80 64.07
C GLN A 164 17.13 41.72 63.53
N TYR A 165 17.10 40.57 64.21
CA TYR A 165 16.44 39.33 63.76
C TYR A 165 15.01 39.54 63.21
N THR A 166 14.17 40.32 63.90
CA THR A 166 12.76 40.54 63.50
C THR A 166 12.65 41.23 62.14
N LYS A 167 13.33 42.37 61.96
CA LYS A 167 13.33 43.14 60.72
C LYS A 167 14.02 42.38 59.58
N TYR A 168 15.12 41.70 59.89
CA TYR A 168 15.85 40.89 58.91
C TYR A 168 15.00 39.73 58.37
N ASN A 169 14.30 38.99 59.24
CA ASN A 169 13.43 37.90 58.80
C ASN A 169 12.20 38.40 58.06
N TYR A 170 11.63 39.53 58.47
CA TYR A 170 10.51 40.12 57.75
C TYR A 170 10.91 40.55 56.33
N LYS A 171 12.11 41.13 56.15
CA LYS A 171 12.69 41.39 54.83
C LYS A 171 12.78 40.10 54.00
N LYS A 172 13.37 39.05 54.55
CA LYS A 172 13.51 37.75 53.88
C LYS A 172 12.14 37.18 53.46
N PHE A 173 11.15 37.30 54.34
CA PHE A 173 9.77 36.86 54.06
C PHE A 173 9.12 37.64 52.91
N LEU A 174 9.36 38.95 52.83
CA LEU A 174 8.90 39.77 51.70
C LEU A 174 9.57 39.32 50.39
N GLU A 175 10.87 39.05 50.40
CA GLU A 175 11.62 38.56 49.22
C GLU A 175 11.09 37.20 48.74
N GLU A 176 10.84 36.27 49.65
CA GLU A 176 10.27 34.96 49.31
C GLU A 176 8.86 35.11 48.70
N LYS A 177 8.03 36.02 49.23
CA LYS A 177 6.72 36.30 48.67
C LYS A 177 6.81 36.94 47.29
N MET A 178 7.69 37.92 47.11
CA MET A 178 7.93 38.57 45.81
C MET A 178 8.40 37.56 44.78
N SER A 179 9.38 36.72 45.12
CA SER A 179 9.89 35.67 44.23
C SER A 179 8.80 34.68 43.81
N LYS A 180 7.88 34.32 44.71
CA LYS A 180 6.70 33.49 44.37
C LYS A 180 5.80 34.21 43.36
N LEU A 181 5.53 35.50 43.55
CA LEU A 181 4.71 36.28 42.63
C LEU A 181 5.38 36.42 41.25
N GLU A 182 6.68 36.65 41.19
CA GLU A 182 7.43 36.71 39.93
C GLU A 182 7.31 35.42 39.14
N LYS A 183 7.51 34.26 39.79
CA LYS A 183 7.33 32.94 39.18
C LYS A 183 5.91 32.77 38.65
N ASN A 184 4.90 33.16 39.44
CA ASN A 184 3.51 33.07 39.01
C ASN A 184 3.23 34.00 37.82
N ILE A 185 3.70 35.24 37.84
CA ILE A 185 3.52 36.20 36.74
C ILE A 185 4.20 35.66 35.47
N ALA A 186 5.41 35.13 35.58
CA ALA A 186 6.15 34.55 34.45
C ALA A 186 5.39 33.41 33.79
N ILE A 187 4.83 32.47 34.58
CA ILE A 187 4.00 31.35 34.06
C ILE A 187 2.80 31.89 33.26
N PHE A 188 2.17 32.97 33.72
CA PHE A 188 1.01 33.57 33.06
C PHE A 188 1.36 34.37 31.80
N GLU A 189 2.53 35.01 31.75
CA GLU A 189 3.00 35.79 30.60
C GLU A 189 3.61 34.90 29.51
N GLU A 190 4.34 33.84 29.89
CA GLU A 190 4.97 32.90 28.96
C GLU A 190 3.93 32.03 28.24
N HIS A 191 2.91 31.54 28.96
CA HIS A 191 1.94 30.61 28.39
C HIS A 191 0.66 31.31 27.95
N LYS A 192 0.32 31.18 26.66
CA LYS A 192 -0.94 31.71 26.11
C LYS A 192 -2.17 31.05 26.75
N TYR A 193 -2.16 29.71 26.85
CA TYR A 193 -3.27 28.91 27.38
C TYR A 193 -2.86 28.28 28.71
N ILE A 194 -3.67 28.48 29.75
CA ILE A 194 -3.52 27.81 31.04
C ILE A 194 -4.73 26.91 31.25
N TYR A 195 -4.46 25.64 31.53
CA TYR A 195 -5.49 24.67 31.83
C TYR A 195 -5.61 24.55 33.34
N VAL A 196 -6.81 24.81 33.85
CA VAL A 196 -7.12 24.64 35.26
C VAL A 196 -8.00 23.41 35.37
N SER A 197 -7.52 22.40 36.09
CA SER A 197 -8.40 21.32 36.54
C SER A 197 -9.44 21.96 37.45
N ARG A 198 -10.68 22.10 36.97
CA ARG A 198 -11.81 22.31 37.86
C ARG A 198 -11.97 21.02 38.65
N GLU A 199 -11.28 20.91 39.77
CA GLU A 199 -11.86 20.18 40.90
C GLU A 199 -13.16 20.90 41.24
N ASP A 200 -14.24 20.14 41.45
CA ASP A 200 -15.60 20.63 41.65
C ASP A 200 -15.64 21.71 42.74
N THR A 201 -15.51 22.96 42.31
CA THR A 201 -15.51 24.16 43.16
C THR A 201 -16.92 24.69 43.34
N SER A 202 -17.92 23.80 43.30
CA SER A 202 -19.31 24.09 43.67
C SER A 202 -19.45 24.41 45.17
N ASP A 203 -18.48 24.03 45.99
CA ASP A 203 -18.67 24.03 47.46
C ASP A 203 -18.18 25.32 48.14
N GLN A 204 -17.46 26.20 47.44
CA GLN A 204 -16.88 27.43 48.02
C GLN A 204 -17.75 28.67 47.85
N GLN A 205 -18.78 28.64 47.00
CA GLN A 205 -19.71 29.79 46.84
C GLN A 205 -20.88 29.78 47.82
N GLN A 206 -21.24 28.65 48.43
CA GLN A 206 -22.34 28.61 49.41
C GLN A 206 -21.94 29.09 50.81
N ASN A 207 -20.65 29.02 51.18
CA ASN A 207 -20.23 29.32 52.56
C ASN A 207 -20.05 30.81 52.85
N ASN A 208 -19.98 31.67 51.83
CA ASN A 208 -19.80 33.12 52.02
C ASN A 208 -21.12 33.90 52.18
N ASN A 209 -22.27 33.24 51.97
CA ASN A 209 -23.60 33.87 52.11
C ASN A 209 -24.28 33.56 53.46
N SER A 210 -23.67 32.76 54.33
CA SER A 210 -24.23 32.37 55.64
C SER A 210 -23.78 33.25 56.82
N VAL A 211 -22.81 34.15 56.62
CA VAL A 211 -22.20 34.96 57.70
C VAL A 211 -22.71 36.41 57.72
N GLN A 212 -23.74 36.75 56.93
CA GLN A 212 -24.37 38.09 56.91
C GLN A 212 -25.88 38.07 57.24
N ARG A 213 -26.31 37.26 58.21
CA ARG A 213 -27.61 37.43 58.86
C ARG A 213 -27.47 37.53 60.36
#